data_AF-A0A6N7IHV4-F1
#
_entry.id   AF-A0A6N7IHV4-F1
#
_cell.length_a   1.000
_cell.length_b   1.000
_cell.length_c   1.000
_cell.angle_alpha   90.00
_cell.angle_beta   90.00
_cell.angle_gamma   90.00
#
_symmetry.space_group_name_H-M   'P 1'
#
loop_
_entity.id
_entity.type
_entity.pdbx_description
1 polymer ?
#
loop_
_entity_poly.entity_id
_entity_poly.type
_entity_poly.pdbx_seq_one_letter_code
_entity_poly.pdbx_strand_id
1 'polypeptide(L)' 'MKVWIDQEECTGSGLCELIEPEVFTLGDDGLAYVREGDRVLPGGAAGSALVSQECEDNVLEARQGCPGRCIQVED' A
#
# COMPACT_ATOMS: atom_id res chain seq x y z
N MET A 1 -7.00 -11.09 0.96
CA MET A 1 -5.54 -10.84 0.93
C MET A 1 -5.14 -9.87 2.04
N LYS A 2 -3.93 -9.97 2.60
CA LYS A 2 -3.34 -8.97 3.50
C LYS A 2 -2.27 -8.17 2.77
N VAL A 3 -2.16 -6.86 3.03
CA VAL A 3 -1.19 -5.97 2.36
C VAL A 3 -0.43 -5.06 3.32
N TRP A 4 0.83 -4.76 3.03
CA TRP A 4 1.63 -3.71 3.70
C TRP A 4 2.66 -3.10 2.76
N ILE A 5 3.22 -1.95 3.16
CA ILE A 5 4.31 -1.28 2.45
C ILE A 5 5.63 -1.52 3.19
N ASP A 6 6.59 -2.13 2.49
CA ASP A 6 8.00 -2.14 2.89
C ASP A 6 8.57 -0.73 2.78
N GLN A 7 8.93 -0.13 3.91
CA GLN A 7 9.39 1.25 3.97
C GLN A 7 10.83 1.42 3.48
N GLU A 8 11.65 0.35 3.49
CA GLU A 8 13.04 0.43 3.06
C GLU A 8 13.14 0.49 1.52
N GLU A 9 12.23 -0.20 0.84
CA GLU A 9 12.19 -0.26 -0.63
C GLU A 9 11.26 0.79 -1.25
N CYS A 10 10.51 1.55 -0.44
CA CYS A 10 9.58 2.54 -0.93
C CYS A 10 10.29 3.78 -1.47
N THR A 11 10.01 4.11 -2.73
CA THR A 11 10.63 5.26 -3.42
C THR A 11 9.76 6.51 -3.45
N GLY A 12 8.57 6.47 -2.82
CA GLY A 12 7.67 7.63 -2.75
C GLY A 12 7.00 8.02 -4.06
N SER A 13 6.81 7.09 -5.00
CA SER A 13 6.27 7.44 -6.33
C SER A 13 4.81 7.90 -6.33
N GLY A 14 4.04 7.59 -5.27
CA GLY A 14 2.60 7.89 -5.18
C GLY A 14 1.69 7.06 -6.09
N LEU A 15 2.25 6.15 -6.91
CA LEU A 15 1.44 5.38 -7.88
C LEU A 15 0.42 4.46 -7.20
N CYS A 16 0.74 3.93 -6.02
CA CYS A 16 -0.16 3.07 -5.26
C CYS A 16 -1.42 3.80 -4.79
N GLU A 17 -1.28 5.02 -4.27
CA GLU A 17 -2.41 5.88 -3.90
C GLU A 17 -3.24 6.29 -5.12
N LEU A 18 -2.61 6.49 -6.29
CA LEU A 18 -3.33 6.79 -7.51
C LEU A 18 -4.19 5.61 -8.01
N ILE A 19 -3.67 4.38 -7.90
CA ILE A 19 -4.34 3.17 -8.38
C ILE A 19 -5.43 2.71 -7.40
N GLU A 20 -5.11 2.64 -6.11
CA GLU A 20 -6.05 2.17 -5.09
C GLU A 20 -5.99 3.08 -3.86
N PRO A 21 -6.64 4.26 -3.92
CA PRO A 21 -6.61 5.21 -2.82
C PRO A 21 -7.30 4.67 -1.59
N GLU A 22 -8.25 3.73 -1.65
CA GLU A 22 -8.93 3.25 -0.43
C GLU A 22 -7.99 2.43 0.47
N VAL A 23 -6.95 1.85 -0.12
CA VAL A 23 -5.96 1.01 0.59
C VAL A 23 -4.65 1.76 0.82
N PHE A 24 -4.22 2.63 -0.09
CA PHE A 24 -2.92 3.29 0.01
C PHE A 24 -3.04 4.80 0.15
N THR A 25 -2.06 5.40 0.83
CA THR A 25 -1.87 6.84 0.84
C THR A 25 -0.39 7.19 0.92
N LEU A 26 -0.02 8.36 0.38
CA LEU A 26 1.33 8.89 0.51
C LEU A 26 1.40 9.81 1.74
N GLY A 27 2.29 9.47 2.69
CA GLY A 27 2.53 10.27 3.89
C GLY A 27 3.36 11.52 3.61
N ASP A 28 3.35 12.45 4.56
CA ASP A 28 4.12 13.70 4.51
C ASP A 28 5.65 13.48 4.56
N ASP A 29 6.08 12.29 4.95
CA ASP A 29 7.49 11.85 4.92
C ASP A 29 7.93 11.34 3.53
N GLY A 30 7.02 11.35 2.56
CA GLY A 30 7.27 10.89 1.20
C GLY A 30 7.21 9.37 1.04
N LEU A 31 6.75 8.63 2.04
CA LEU A 31 6.59 7.19 1.98
C LEU A 31 5.12 6.80 1.86
N ALA A 32 4.86 5.66 1.20
CA ALA A 32 3.51 5.12 1.09
C ALA A 32 3.14 4.30 2.33
N TYR A 33 1.86 4.32 2.68
CA TYR A 33 1.28 3.59 3.80
C TYR A 33 0.01 2.88 3.38
N VAL A 34 -0.37 1.86 4.14
CA VAL A 34 -1.71 1.28 4.06
C VAL A 34 -2.65 2.09 4.95
N ARG A 35 -3.89 2.28 4.51
CA ARG A 35 -4.96 2.88 5.31
C ARG A 35 -6.21 2.01 5.35
N GLU A 36 -7.01 2.21 6.39
CA GLU A 36 -8.34 1.63 6.55
C GLU A 36 -9.31 2.79 6.82
N GLY A 37 -10.03 3.24 5.78
CA GLY A 37 -10.80 4.48 5.83
C GLY A 37 -9.88 5.69 6.06
N ASP A 38 -10.14 6.46 7.13
CA ASP A 38 -9.34 7.64 7.48
C ASP A 38 -8.10 7.30 8.32
N ARG A 39 -7.92 6.02 8.71
CA ARG A 39 -6.82 5.59 9.56
C ARG A 39 -5.64 5.12 8.73
N VAL A 40 -4.53 5.85 8.79
CA VAL A 40 -3.24 5.40 8.27
C VAL A 40 -2.58 4.44 9.25
N LEU A 41 -2.14 3.28 8.76
CA LEU A 41 -1.46 2.27 9.56
C LEU A 41 0.06 2.53 9.57
N PRO A 42 0.80 2.00 10.57
CA PRO A 42 2.26 2.09 10.58
C PRO A 42 2.90 1.48 9.32
N GLY A 43 4.12 1.90 8.99
CA GLY A 43 4.89 1.26 7.92
C GLY A 43 5.31 -0.18 8.26
N GLY A 44 5.64 -0.96 7.24
CA GLY A 44 6.08 -2.35 7.38
C GLY A 44 4.96 -3.32 7.75
N ALA A 45 5.33 -4.58 7.99
CA ALA A 45 4.37 -5.66 8.25
C ALA A 45 3.45 -5.41 9.47
N ALA A 46 3.87 -4.55 10.42
CA ALA A 46 3.09 -4.19 11.60
C ALA A 46 1.84 -3.36 11.27
N GLY A 47 1.82 -2.61 10.16
CA GLY A 47 0.63 -1.89 9.68
C GLY A 47 0.01 -2.53 8.45
N SER A 48 -0.13 -3.85 8.51
CA SER A 48 -0.81 -4.61 7.47
C SER A 48 -2.33 -4.57 7.64
N ALA A 49 -3.06 -4.45 6.54
CA ALA A 49 -4.53 -4.46 6.52
C ALA A 49 -5.07 -5.62 5.69
N LEU A 50 -6.30 -6.03 6.00
CA LEU A 50 -7.06 -6.92 5.11
C LEU A 50 -7.65 -6.09 3.97
N VAL A 51 -7.47 -6.59 2.75
CA VAL A 51 -8.00 -5.98 1.53
C VAL A 51 -9.39 -6.56 1.26
N SER A 52 -10.38 -5.70 0.98
CA SER A 52 -11.70 -6.13 0.51
C SER A 52 -11.60 -6.72 -0.89
N GLN A 53 -12.47 -7.67 -1.23
CA GLN A 53 -12.43 -8.33 -2.55
C GLN A 53 -12.54 -7.36 -3.74
N GLU A 54 -13.23 -6.23 -3.56
CA GLU A 54 -13.36 -5.20 -4.60
C GLU A 54 -12.06 -4.43 -4.87
N CYS A 55 -11.14 -4.37 -3.91
CA CYS A 55 -9.84 -3.70 -4.03
C CYS A 55 -8.71 -4.65 -4.44
N GLU A 56 -8.90 -5.98 -4.43
CA GLU A 56 -7.81 -6.94 -4.64
C GLU A 56 -7.13 -6.79 -6.01
N ASP A 57 -7.90 -6.58 -7.08
CA ASP A 57 -7.35 -6.40 -8.43
C ASP A 57 -6.49 -5.12 -8.53
N ASN A 58 -6.98 -4.00 -7.98
CA ASN A 58 -6.25 -2.73 -7.98
C ASN A 58 -5.02 -2.79 -7.08
N VAL A 59 -5.07 -3.49 -5.94
CA VAL A 59 -3.89 -3.74 -5.08
C VAL A 59 -2.82 -4.52 -5.82
N LEU A 60 -3.21 -5.53 -6.60
CA LEU A 60 -2.28 -6.30 -7.43
C LEU A 60 -1.70 -5.47 -8.59
N GLU A 61 -2.51 -4.61 -9.21
CA GLU A 61 -2.03 -3.65 -10.22
C GLU A 61 -1.03 -2.67 -9.62
N ALA A 62 -1.34 -2.08 -8.46
CA ALA A 62 -0.45 -1.19 -7.73
C ALA A 62 0.87 -1.89 -7.39
N ARG A 63 0.81 -3.14 -6.93
CA ARG A 63 1.99 -3.97 -6.67
C ARG A 63 2.86 -4.16 -7.91
N GLN A 64 2.25 -4.48 -9.05
CA GLN A 64 2.97 -4.66 -10.31
C GLN A 64 3.59 -3.35 -10.82
N GLY A 65 2.89 -2.23 -10.66
CA GLY A 65 3.33 -0.91 -11.11
C GLY A 65 4.37 -0.25 -10.20
N CYS A 66 4.50 -0.68 -8.95
CA CYS A 66 5.37 -0.04 -7.96
C CYS A 66 6.85 -0.12 -8.36
N PRO A 67 7.53 1.03 -8.62
CA PRO A 67 8.94 1.03 -9.01
C PRO A 67 9.88 0.45 -7.95
N GLY A 68 9.56 0.68 -6.67
CA GLY A 68 10.30 0.13 -5.54
C GLY A 68 9.98 -1.33 -5.22
N ARG A 69 8.94 -1.92 -5.85
CA ARG A 69 8.42 -3.25 -5.50
C ARG A 69 8.17 -3.42 -3.99
N CYS A 70 7.74 -2.34 -3.33
CA CYS A 70 7.60 -2.28 -1.89
C CYS A 70 6.24 -2.78 -1.36
N ILE A 71 5.26 -3.03 -2.23
CA ILE A 71 3.95 -3.55 -1.85
C ILE A 71 4.04 -5.06 -1.63
N GLN A 72 3.87 -5.48 -0.38
CA GLN A 72 3.88 -6.88 0.01
C GLN A 72 2.45 -7.36 0.21
N VAL A 73 2.18 -8.59 -0.23
CA VAL A 73 0.88 -9.25 -0.07
C VAL A 73 1.07 -10.66 0.48
N GLU A 74 0.16 -11.08 1.34
CA GLU A 74 0.10 -12.40 1.98
C GLU A 74 -1.33 -12.93 1.95
N ASP A 75 -1.50 -14.24 1.75
CA ASP A 75 -2.78 -14.95 1.75
C ASP A 75 -3.11 -15.59 3.11
#